data_AF-A0A1I2DZP5-F1
#
_entry.id   AF-A0A1I2DZP5-F1
#
_cell.length_a   1.000
_cell.length_b   1.000
_cell.length_c   1.000
_cell.angle_alpha   90.00
_cell.angle_beta   90.00
_cell.angle_gamma   90.00
#
_symmetry.space_group_name_H-M   'P 1'
#
loop_
_entity.id
_entity.type
_entity.pdbx_description
1 polymer ?
#
loop_
_entity_poly.entity_id
_entity_poly.type
_entity_poly.pdbx_seq_one_letter_code
_entity_poly.pdbx_strand_id
1 'polypeptide(L)'
;MLKNHVIIYDHECPMCAVYTGAFVKFELLDKEGRYKFADLQHFPIASIIDKDRARHEIALIDIEKKEVRYGLESLFYILGNRFPFLHLIFKQKWFQALMQPLYYFISYNRKVIAPSSTQNSQSCNPDFHLKYRILYILLMMYIVGIFAFSFGLFPIYWAYWAIQVVFSVLYFSKQGDMRKSIAYLGHQITILLIGCLLLIPSMIFSNLLVYNLIIVGLVTGREYWRRWKAIS
;
A
#
# COMPACT_ATOMS: atom_id res chain seq x y z
N MET A 1 -4.34 3.77 -25.29
CA MET A 1 -3.49 4.61 -24.42
C MET A 1 -4.22 5.91 -24.14
N LEU A 2 -4.21 6.38 -22.89
CA LEU A 2 -4.82 7.66 -22.52
C LEU A 2 -3.81 8.79 -22.74
N LYS A 3 -4.16 9.77 -23.59
CA LYS A 3 -3.32 10.94 -23.92
C LYS A 3 -3.77 12.16 -23.14
N ASN A 4 -2.89 13.15 -22.99
CA ASN A 4 -3.16 14.43 -22.33
C ASN A 4 -3.66 14.29 -20.88
N HIS A 5 -3.28 13.17 -20.24
CA HIS A 5 -3.61 12.87 -18.86
C HIS A 5 -2.34 12.60 -18.06
N VAL A 6 -2.25 13.23 -16.88
CA VAL A 6 -1.09 13.10 -16.00
C VAL A 6 -1.54 12.63 -14.63
N ILE A 7 -0.96 11.52 -14.18
CA ILE A 7 -1.20 10.97 -12.85
C ILE A 7 -0.16 11.49 -11.87
N ILE A 8 -0.62 12.08 -10.78
CA ILE A 8 0.25 12.56 -9.69
C ILE A 8 0.47 11.42 -8.71
N TYR A 9 1.74 11.11 -8.42
CA TYR A 9 2.08 10.03 -7.50
C TYR A 9 3.14 10.43 -6.47
N ASP A 10 3.05 9.82 -5.29
CA ASP A 10 4.09 9.91 -4.26
C ASP A 10 5.28 9.02 -4.64
N HIS A 11 6.43 9.64 -4.91
CA HIS A 11 7.67 8.94 -5.24
C HIS A 11 8.27 8.17 -4.05
N GLU A 12 7.91 8.56 -2.82
CA GLU A 12 8.30 7.86 -1.59
C GLU A 12 7.30 6.75 -1.21
N CYS A 13 6.33 6.45 -2.07
CA CYS A 13 5.44 5.32 -1.89
C CYS A 13 5.85 4.27 -2.93
N PRO A 14 6.64 3.24 -2.57
CA PRO A 14 7.06 2.21 -3.53
C PRO A 14 5.88 1.57 -4.26
N MET A 15 4.78 1.31 -3.56
CA MET A 15 3.54 0.83 -4.17
C MET A 15 3.03 1.79 -5.25
N CYS A 16 3.00 3.09 -4.96
CA CYS A 16 2.56 4.14 -5.86
C CYS A 16 3.47 4.26 -7.08
N ALA A 17 4.78 4.23 -6.86
CA ALA A 17 5.77 4.28 -7.92
C ALA A 17 5.66 3.06 -8.85
N VAL A 18 5.40 1.87 -8.31
CA VAL A 18 5.27 0.62 -9.07
C VAL A 18 4.01 0.62 -9.93
N TYR A 19 2.81 0.84 -9.37
CA TYR A 19 1.59 0.72 -10.18
C TYR A 19 1.48 1.86 -11.22
N THR A 20 1.90 3.09 -10.89
CA THR A 20 1.90 4.17 -11.90
C THR A 20 2.96 3.95 -12.97
N GLY A 21 4.08 3.32 -12.63
CA GLY A 21 5.07 2.87 -13.61
C GLY A 21 4.51 1.78 -14.54
N ALA A 22 3.71 0.85 -13.99
CA ALA A 22 3.02 -0.15 -14.79
C ALA A 22 2.03 0.49 -15.78
N PHE A 23 1.31 1.55 -15.39
CA PHE A 23 0.40 2.25 -16.32
C PHE A 23 1.11 2.81 -17.54
N VAL A 24 2.32 3.35 -17.38
CA VAL A 24 3.13 3.81 -18.50
C VAL A 24 3.68 2.62 -19.30
N LYS A 25 4.24 1.62 -18.61
CA LYS A 25 4.85 0.44 -19.24
C LYS A 25 3.87 -0.35 -20.12
N PHE A 26 2.61 -0.45 -19.70
CA PHE A 26 1.56 -1.16 -20.43
C PHE A 26 0.72 -0.25 -21.34
N GLU A 27 1.16 0.99 -21.58
CA GLU A 27 0.49 1.96 -22.47
C GLU A 27 -0.97 2.26 -22.06
N LEU A 28 -1.25 2.26 -20.75
CA LEU A 28 -2.49 2.81 -20.21
C LEU A 28 -2.41 4.33 -20.16
N LEU A 29 -1.24 4.86 -19.78
CA LEU A 29 -0.88 6.28 -19.82
C LEU A 29 0.27 6.53 -20.80
N ASP A 30 0.41 7.77 -21.23
CA ASP A 30 1.55 8.20 -22.04
C ASP A 30 2.87 8.13 -21.25
N LYS A 31 4.02 8.20 -21.95
CA LYS A 31 5.36 8.21 -21.35
C LYS A 31 5.55 9.33 -20.33
N GLU A 32 4.99 10.50 -20.61
CA GLU A 32 4.97 11.66 -19.72
C GLU A 32 3.70 11.70 -18.84
N GLY A 33 2.87 10.67 -18.89
CA GLY A 33 1.57 10.60 -18.21
C GLY A 33 1.66 10.38 -16.70
N ARG A 34 2.84 10.49 -16.09
CA ARG A 34 3.03 10.43 -14.64
C ARG A 34 3.95 11.54 -14.16
N TYR A 35 3.62 12.13 -13.02
CA TYR A 35 4.35 13.25 -12.46
C TYR A 35 4.49 13.12 -10.94
N LYS A 36 5.67 13.46 -10.40
CA LYS A 36 5.96 13.29 -8.97
C LYS A 36 5.30 14.39 -8.16
N PHE A 37 4.72 14.03 -7.02
CA PHE A 37 4.11 15.01 -6.11
C PHE A 37 5.11 16.07 -5.62
N ALA A 38 6.36 15.69 -5.36
CA ALA A 38 7.41 16.61 -4.90
C ALA A 38 7.75 17.70 -5.93
N ASP A 39 7.57 17.40 -7.22
CA ASP A 39 7.90 18.32 -8.31
C ASP A 39 6.70 19.18 -8.74
N LEU A 40 5.55 19.08 -8.03
CA LEU A 40 4.31 19.77 -8.38
C LEU A 40 4.46 21.28 -8.51
N GLN A 41 5.39 21.90 -7.80
CA GLN A 41 5.66 23.33 -7.91
C GLN A 41 6.09 23.77 -9.32
N HIS A 42 6.64 22.86 -10.12
CA HIS A 42 7.04 23.10 -11.51
C HIS A 42 5.97 22.64 -12.52
N PHE A 43 4.84 22.09 -12.05
CA PHE A 43 3.79 21.60 -12.94
C PHE A 43 2.94 22.77 -13.46
N PRO A 44 2.74 22.92 -14.79
CA PRO A 44 2.12 24.11 -15.40
C PRO A 44 0.70 24.42 -14.92
N ILE A 45 -0.02 23.41 -14.42
CA ILE A 45 -1.41 23.54 -13.94
C ILE A 45 -1.52 23.03 -12.49
N ALA A 46 -0.51 23.27 -11.66
CA ALA A 46 -0.53 22.83 -10.26
C ALA A 46 -1.64 23.48 -9.42
N SER A 47 -2.17 24.63 -9.85
CA SER A 47 -3.17 25.41 -9.12
C SER A 47 -4.56 24.78 -9.07
N ILE A 48 -4.92 23.90 -10.02
CA ILE A 48 -6.21 23.18 -10.01
C ILE A 48 -6.21 21.96 -9.09
N ILE A 49 -5.04 21.58 -8.57
CA ILE A 49 -4.87 20.41 -7.72
C ILE A 49 -5.11 20.81 -6.28
N ASP A 50 -6.09 20.16 -5.66
CA ASP A 50 -6.23 20.14 -4.21
C ASP A 50 -5.10 19.27 -3.64
N LYS A 51 -4.05 19.96 -3.17
CA LYS A 51 -2.83 19.31 -2.66
C LYS A 51 -3.10 18.48 -1.42
N ASP A 52 -4.06 18.86 -0.59
CA ASP A 52 -4.39 18.11 0.63
C ASP A 52 -5.13 16.83 0.24
N ARG A 53 -6.12 16.92 -0.65
CA ARG A 53 -6.80 15.74 -1.17
C ARG A 53 -5.84 14.80 -1.91
N ALA A 54 -4.94 15.35 -2.73
CA ALA A 54 -3.94 14.59 -3.49
C ALA A 54 -2.95 13.79 -2.60
N ARG A 55 -2.84 14.11 -1.30
CA ARG A 55 -2.06 13.31 -0.33
C ARG A 55 -2.72 11.98 -0.01
N HIS A 56 -4.03 11.96 0.11
CA HIS A 56 -4.79 10.76 0.47
C HIS A 56 -5.27 9.99 -0.76
N GLU A 57 -5.56 10.73 -1.83
CA GLU A 57 -6.15 10.22 -3.05
C GLU A 57 -5.28 10.49 -4.27
N ILE A 58 -5.07 9.47 -5.10
CA ILE A 58 -4.28 9.65 -6.32
C ILE A 58 -4.99 10.59 -7.30
N ALA A 59 -4.31 11.62 -7.77
CA ALA A 59 -4.90 12.61 -8.67
C ALA A 59 -4.56 12.28 -10.13
N LEU A 60 -5.56 12.30 -11.01
CA LEU A 60 -5.42 12.21 -12.45
C LEU A 60 -5.92 13.50 -13.08
N ILE A 61 -5.04 14.20 -13.78
CA ILE A 61 -5.31 15.50 -14.37
C ILE A 61 -5.57 15.32 -15.86
N ASP A 62 -6.66 15.88 -16.35
CA ASP A 62 -6.93 16.09 -17.78
C ASP A 62 -6.38 17.47 -18.16
N ILE A 63 -5.31 17.50 -18.96
CA ILE A 63 -4.61 18.75 -19.32
C ILE A 63 -5.50 19.63 -20.22
N GLU A 64 -6.25 19.02 -21.14
CA GLU A 64 -7.07 19.76 -22.10
C GLU A 64 -8.27 20.42 -21.40
N LYS A 65 -8.95 19.67 -20.54
CA LYS A 65 -10.16 20.14 -19.85
C LYS A 65 -9.88 20.88 -18.55
N LYS A 66 -8.65 20.81 -18.05
CA LYS A 66 -8.26 21.35 -16.73
C LYS A 66 -9.12 20.76 -15.60
N GLU A 67 -9.45 19.48 -15.72
CA GLU A 67 -10.22 18.73 -14.71
C GLU A 67 -9.29 17.80 -13.92
N VAL A 68 -9.59 17.61 -12.63
CA VAL A 68 -8.87 16.65 -11.79
C VAL A 68 -9.83 15.60 -11.26
N ARG A 69 -9.51 14.33 -11.52
CA ARG A 69 -10.16 13.16 -10.94
C ARG A 69 -9.30 12.68 -9.77
N TYR A 70 -9.93 12.18 -8.72
CA TYR A 70 -9.22 11.72 -7.52
C TYR A 70 -9.58 10.29 -7.17
N GLY A 71 -8.62 9.60 -6.55
CA GLY A 71 -8.82 8.32 -5.90
C GLY A 71 -9.24 7.22 -6.85
N LEU A 72 -10.31 6.53 -6.50
CA LEU A 72 -10.81 5.39 -7.25
C LEU A 72 -11.28 5.79 -8.66
N GLU A 73 -11.86 6.99 -8.82
CA GLU A 73 -12.31 7.49 -10.12
C GLU A 73 -11.14 7.64 -11.10
N SER A 74 -9.98 8.10 -10.62
CA SER A 74 -8.75 8.17 -11.41
C SER A 74 -8.36 6.81 -11.97
N LEU A 75 -8.35 5.78 -11.11
CA LEU A 75 -7.96 4.42 -11.48
C LEU A 75 -8.95 3.81 -12.48
N PHE A 76 -10.24 3.97 -12.22
CA PHE A 76 -11.31 3.49 -13.10
C PHE A 76 -11.30 4.18 -14.46
N TYR A 77 -11.00 5.47 -14.51
CA TYR A 77 -10.89 6.19 -15.77
C TYR A 77 -9.72 5.65 -16.63
N ILE A 78 -8.54 5.46 -16.03
CA ILE A 78 -7.36 4.92 -16.74
C ILE A 78 -7.62 3.50 -17.23
N LEU A 79 -8.14 2.63 -16.35
CA LEU A 79 -8.40 1.23 -16.67
C LEU A 79 -9.55 1.09 -17.67
N GLY A 80 -10.63 1.87 -17.50
CA GLY A 80 -11.80 1.87 -18.39
C GLY A 80 -11.46 2.34 -19.81
N ASN A 81 -10.50 3.25 -19.97
CA ASN A 81 -10.00 3.66 -21.28
C ASN A 81 -9.27 2.52 -22.02
N ARG A 82 -8.52 1.66 -21.29
CA ARG A 82 -7.82 0.51 -21.90
C ARG A 82 -8.72 -0.70 -22.08
N PHE A 83 -9.67 -0.91 -21.17
CA PHE A 83 -10.55 -2.07 -21.13
C PHE A 83 -12.03 -1.62 -21.19
N PRO A 84 -12.58 -1.36 -22.39
CA PRO A 84 -13.92 -0.77 -22.55
C PRO A 84 -15.04 -1.60 -21.92
N PHE A 85 -14.90 -2.93 -21.86
CA PHE A 85 -15.89 -3.79 -21.22
C PHE A 85 -15.98 -3.55 -19.70
N LEU A 86 -14.87 -3.18 -19.05
CA LEU A 86 -14.86 -2.83 -17.63
C LEU A 86 -15.43 -1.43 -17.38
N HIS A 87 -15.40 -0.54 -18.37
CA HIS A 87 -15.91 0.83 -18.25
C HIS A 87 -17.39 0.87 -17.83
N LEU A 88 -18.21 -0.04 -18.34
CA LEU A 88 -19.62 -0.14 -17.95
C LEU A 88 -19.78 -0.48 -16.47
N ILE A 89 -18.93 -1.38 -15.95
CA ILE A 89 -18.94 -1.82 -14.55
C ILE A 89 -18.43 -0.69 -13.65
N PHE A 90 -17.33 -0.04 -14.04
CA PHE A 90 -16.72 1.06 -13.29
C PHE A 90 -17.62 2.28 -13.14
N LYS A 91 -18.57 2.48 -14.05
CA LYS A 91 -19.59 3.54 -13.94
C LYS A 91 -20.74 3.20 -12.99
N GLN A 92 -20.94 1.94 -12.62
CA GLN A 92 -22.05 1.57 -11.76
C GLN A 92 -21.79 2.02 -10.32
N LYS A 93 -22.73 2.77 -9.74
CA LYS A 93 -22.63 3.32 -8.37
C LYS A 93 -22.43 2.23 -7.32
N TRP A 94 -23.12 1.09 -7.45
CA TRP A 94 -23.00 -0.02 -6.52
C TRP A 94 -21.59 -0.62 -6.51
N PHE A 95 -20.94 -0.69 -7.68
CA PHE A 95 -19.59 -1.21 -7.81
C PHE A 95 -18.56 -0.23 -7.24
N GLN A 96 -18.72 1.07 -7.52
CA GLN A 96 -17.88 2.10 -6.90
C GLN A 96 -18.01 2.09 -5.37
N ALA A 97 -19.24 1.98 -4.85
CA ALA A 97 -19.50 1.90 -3.41
C ALA A 97 -18.87 0.66 -2.77
N LEU A 98 -18.82 -0.47 -3.49
CA LEU A 98 -18.15 -1.69 -3.03
C LEU A 98 -16.61 -1.53 -3.01
N MET A 99 -16.05 -0.89 -4.03
CA MET A 99 -14.60 -0.75 -4.21
C MET A 99 -13.99 0.38 -3.38
N GLN A 100 -14.77 1.40 -3.01
CA GLN A 100 -14.29 2.57 -2.27
C GLN A 100 -13.72 2.22 -0.88
N PRO A 101 -14.36 1.37 -0.04
CA PRO A 101 -13.76 0.91 1.21
C PRO A 101 -12.44 0.17 1.01
N LEU A 102 -12.34 -0.66 -0.04
CA LEU A 102 -11.11 -1.38 -0.37
C LEU A 102 -9.99 -0.42 -0.79
N TYR A 103 -10.34 0.58 -1.61
CA TYR A 103 -9.41 1.63 -2.01
C TYR A 103 -8.85 2.37 -0.79
N TYR A 104 -9.70 2.82 0.13
CA TYR A 104 -9.25 3.50 1.34
C TYR A 104 -8.45 2.58 2.26
N PHE A 105 -8.88 1.32 2.40
CA PHE A 105 -8.15 0.30 3.15
C PHE A 105 -6.70 0.16 2.67
N ILE A 106 -6.47 0.11 1.36
CA ILE A 106 -5.12 0.04 0.79
C ILE A 106 -4.39 1.38 0.93
N SER A 107 -5.04 2.50 0.58
CA SER A 107 -4.40 3.82 0.57
C SER A 107 -3.90 4.25 1.96
N TYR A 108 -4.72 4.10 3.01
CA TYR A 108 -4.33 4.44 4.39
C TYR A 108 -3.29 3.50 5.00
N ASN A 109 -3.11 2.31 4.43
CA ASN A 109 -2.12 1.34 4.88
C ASN A 109 -0.89 1.25 3.95
N ARG A 110 -0.82 2.05 2.87
CA ARG A 110 0.24 1.95 1.84
C ARG A 110 1.67 2.01 2.39
N LYS A 111 1.93 2.87 3.40
CA LYS A 111 3.25 3.00 4.05
C LYS A 111 3.54 1.85 5.03
N VAL A 112 2.51 1.20 5.60
CA VAL A 112 2.69 -0.04 6.36
C VAL A 112 2.93 -1.21 5.43
N ILE A 113 2.20 -1.29 4.32
CA ILE A 113 2.35 -2.35 3.33
C ILE A 113 3.74 -2.26 2.68
N ALA A 114 4.13 -1.07 2.21
CA ALA A 114 5.39 -0.81 1.55
C ALA A 114 5.99 0.53 2.03
N PRO A 115 6.79 0.54 3.12
CA PRO A 115 7.46 1.76 3.59
C PRO A 115 8.51 2.25 2.58
N SER A 116 8.85 3.55 2.61
CA SER A 116 10.03 4.07 1.91
C SER A 116 11.32 3.77 2.66
N SER A 117 12.44 3.71 1.95
CA SER A 117 13.78 3.73 2.57
C SER A 117 14.27 5.14 2.91
N THR A 118 13.60 6.18 2.42
CA THR A 118 13.96 7.60 2.60
C THR A 118 12.73 8.36 3.11
N GLN A 119 12.93 9.23 4.10
CA GLN A 119 11.92 10.18 4.57
C GLN A 119 12.47 11.58 4.31
N ASN A 120 11.97 12.27 3.27
CA ASN A 120 12.25 13.69 3.09
C ASN A 120 11.09 14.52 3.66
N SER A 121 11.40 15.74 4.09
CA SER A 121 10.43 16.69 4.67
C SER A 121 9.34 17.17 3.68
N GLN A 122 9.52 16.94 2.39
CA GLN A 122 8.53 17.21 1.32
C GLN A 122 7.61 16.00 1.03
N SER A 123 7.58 15.03 1.93
CA SER A 123 6.83 13.77 1.80
C SER A 123 5.31 14.00 1.76
N CYS A 124 4.69 13.37 0.76
CA CYS A 124 3.23 13.32 0.58
C CYS A 124 2.64 12.26 1.53
N ASN A 125 2.72 12.51 2.83
CA ASN A 125 2.28 11.56 3.84
C ASN A 125 0.76 11.64 4.01
N PRO A 126 0.03 10.52 3.82
CA PRO A 126 -1.38 10.48 4.13
C PRO A 126 -1.56 10.51 5.64
N ASP A 127 -2.67 11.10 6.08
CA ASP A 127 -3.01 11.15 7.50
C ASP A 127 -3.18 9.76 8.09
N PHE A 128 -2.79 9.64 9.36
CA PHE A 128 -2.98 8.41 10.11
C PHE A 128 -4.47 8.18 10.37
N HIS A 129 -5.03 7.14 9.76
CA HIS A 129 -6.43 6.79 9.93
C HIS A 129 -6.59 5.52 10.79
N LEU A 130 -6.84 5.72 12.08
CA LEU A 130 -6.87 4.64 13.09
C LEU A 130 -7.80 3.48 12.71
N LYS A 131 -9.03 3.79 12.26
CA LYS A 131 -10.03 2.77 11.88
C LYS A 131 -9.50 1.80 10.82
N TYR A 132 -8.95 2.32 9.72
CA TYR A 132 -8.40 1.50 8.64
C TYR A 132 -7.13 0.76 9.04
N ARG A 133 -6.35 1.32 9.96
CA ARG A 133 -5.14 0.67 10.47
C ARG A 133 -5.46 -0.53 11.36
N ILE A 134 -6.43 -0.40 12.27
CA ILE A 134 -6.87 -1.52 13.11
C ILE A 134 -7.54 -2.60 12.26
N LEU A 135 -8.40 -2.20 11.31
CA LEU A 135 -9.02 -3.15 10.37
C LEU A 135 -7.96 -3.93 9.59
N TYR A 136 -6.89 -3.26 9.13
CA TYR A 136 -5.77 -3.91 8.45
C TYR A 136 -5.06 -4.92 9.34
N ILE A 137 -4.71 -4.54 10.56
CA ILE A 137 -4.03 -5.43 11.50
C ILE A 137 -4.89 -6.67 11.77
N LEU A 138 -6.16 -6.49 12.10
CA LEU A 138 -7.07 -7.61 12.41
C LEU A 138 -7.29 -8.53 11.22
N LEU A 139 -7.49 -7.98 10.01
CA LEU A 139 -7.68 -8.79 8.81
C LEU A 139 -6.43 -9.60 8.48
N MET A 140 -5.24 -8.97 8.52
CA MET A 140 -4.00 -9.68 8.22
C MET A 140 -3.66 -10.69 9.33
N MET A 141 -3.97 -10.40 10.59
CA MET A 141 -3.87 -11.36 11.69
C MET A 141 -4.74 -12.59 11.47
N TYR A 142 -5.96 -12.39 10.97
CA TYR A 142 -6.87 -13.49 10.65
C TYR A 142 -6.31 -14.36 9.51
N ILE A 143 -5.86 -13.74 8.41
CA ILE A 143 -5.27 -14.45 7.26
C ILE A 143 -4.02 -15.24 7.66
N VAL A 144 -3.09 -14.59 8.38
CA VAL A 144 -1.86 -15.26 8.87
C VAL A 144 -2.21 -16.35 9.89
N GLY A 145 -3.23 -16.15 10.72
CA GLY A 145 -3.72 -17.15 11.68
C GLY A 145 -4.23 -18.42 11.00
N ILE A 146 -5.00 -18.29 9.91
CA ILE A 146 -5.44 -19.44 9.09
C ILE A 146 -4.21 -20.17 8.54
N PHE A 147 -3.25 -19.43 7.98
CA PHE A 147 -2.03 -20.02 7.45
C PHE A 147 -1.23 -20.75 8.53
N ALA A 148 -1.01 -20.12 9.69
CA ALA A 148 -0.31 -20.72 10.82
C ALA A 148 -1.03 -21.99 11.31
N PHE A 149 -2.37 -22.00 11.32
CA PHE A 149 -3.16 -23.19 11.65
C PHE A 149 -2.93 -24.32 10.64
N SER A 150 -2.95 -24.05 9.34
CA SER A 150 -2.69 -25.05 8.29
C SER A 150 -1.31 -25.70 8.39
N PHE A 151 -0.32 -25.02 8.97
CA PHE A 151 1.03 -25.54 9.18
C PHE A 151 1.30 -26.06 10.61
N GLY A 152 0.29 -26.09 11.49
CA GLY A 152 0.47 -26.50 12.89
C GLY A 152 1.27 -25.52 13.76
N LEU A 153 1.46 -24.28 13.28
CA LEU A 153 2.24 -23.22 13.92
C LEU A 153 1.38 -22.24 14.75
N PHE A 154 0.09 -22.52 14.93
CA PHE A 154 -0.85 -21.60 15.57
C PHE A 154 -0.44 -21.17 17.00
N PRO A 155 0.03 -22.05 17.90
CA PRO A 155 0.49 -21.63 19.23
C PRO A 155 1.72 -20.71 19.17
N ILE A 156 2.66 -21.01 18.27
CA ILE A 156 3.89 -20.22 18.07
C ILE A 156 3.54 -18.83 17.53
N TYR A 157 2.61 -18.76 16.58
CA TYR A 157 2.10 -17.51 16.04
C TYR A 157 1.49 -16.61 17.12
N TRP A 158 0.65 -17.16 18.00
CA TRP A 158 0.06 -16.39 19.10
C TRP A 158 1.09 -15.94 20.14
N ALA A 159 2.03 -16.82 20.50
CA ALA A 159 3.13 -16.45 21.41
C ALA A 159 3.97 -15.32 20.82
N TYR A 160 4.35 -15.42 19.55
CA TYR A 160 5.04 -14.34 18.83
C TYR A 160 4.23 -13.04 18.86
N TRP A 161 2.95 -13.10 18.51
CA TRP A 161 2.11 -11.90 18.46
C TRP A 161 1.96 -11.23 19.84
N ALA A 162 1.76 -12.02 20.90
CA ALA A 162 1.70 -11.51 22.27
C ALA A 162 2.99 -10.76 22.66
N ILE A 163 4.15 -11.32 22.32
CA ILE A 163 5.45 -10.68 22.54
C ILE A 163 5.53 -9.35 21.77
N GLN A 164 5.11 -9.32 20.50
CA GLN A 164 5.14 -8.10 19.70
C GLN A 164 4.22 -7.01 20.24
N VAL A 165 3.04 -7.37 20.75
CA VAL A 165 2.10 -6.44 21.40
C VAL A 165 2.74 -5.85 22.66
N VAL A 166 3.25 -6.70 23.56
CA VAL A 166 3.93 -6.25 24.80
C VAL A 166 5.10 -5.34 24.47
N PHE A 167 5.97 -5.73 23.54
CA PHE A 167 7.09 -4.90 23.09
C PHE A 167 6.62 -3.55 22.54
N SER A 168 5.61 -3.53 21.67
CA SER A 168 5.10 -2.31 21.04
C SER A 168 4.52 -1.32 22.05
N VAL A 169 3.87 -1.82 23.11
CA VAL A 169 3.33 -0.98 24.18
C VAL A 169 4.48 -0.47 25.04
N LEU A 170 5.36 -1.33 25.54
CA LEU A 170 6.43 -0.93 26.45
C LEU A 170 7.47 0.01 25.82
N TYR A 171 7.82 -0.19 24.54
CA TYR A 171 8.84 0.63 23.87
C TYR A 171 8.30 2.01 23.49
N PHE A 172 7.14 2.08 22.84
CA PHE A 172 6.61 3.33 22.30
C PHE A 172 5.76 4.12 23.29
N SER A 173 5.21 3.51 24.36
CA SER A 173 4.58 4.27 25.46
C SER A 173 5.58 5.21 26.14
N LYS A 174 6.85 4.79 26.27
CA LYS A 174 7.94 5.64 26.77
C LYS A 174 8.21 6.87 25.89
N GLN A 175 7.83 6.81 24.61
CA GLN A 175 7.97 7.93 23.66
C GLN A 175 6.72 8.82 23.58
N GLY A 176 5.62 8.44 24.25
CA GLY A 176 4.37 9.20 24.24
C GLY A 176 3.56 9.15 22.95
N ASP A 177 3.92 8.29 21.98
CA ASP A 177 3.24 8.22 20.67
C ASP A 177 2.65 6.83 20.38
N MET A 178 1.38 6.65 20.73
CA MET A 178 0.61 5.43 20.46
C MET A 178 0.49 5.13 18.95
N ARG A 179 0.60 6.13 18.07
CA ARG A 179 0.53 5.90 16.62
C ARG A 179 1.71 5.08 16.13
N LYS A 180 2.89 5.27 16.72
CA LYS A 180 4.07 4.44 16.44
C LYS A 180 3.90 3.00 16.90
N SER A 181 3.29 2.74 18.06
CA SER A 181 2.94 1.37 18.50
C SER A 181 2.08 0.66 17.47
N ILE A 182 1.01 1.33 17.02
CA ILE A 182 0.06 0.74 16.07
C ILE A 182 0.71 0.58 14.68
N ALA A 183 1.53 1.54 14.26
CA ALA A 183 2.30 1.42 13.02
C ALA A 183 3.25 0.21 13.08
N TYR A 184 3.98 0.04 14.17
CA TYR A 184 4.85 -1.11 14.41
C TYR A 184 4.10 -2.44 14.27
N LEU A 185 2.96 -2.59 14.94
CA LEU A 185 2.14 -3.80 14.83
C LEU A 185 1.66 -4.05 13.38
N GLY A 186 1.28 -2.98 12.67
CA GLY A 186 0.99 -3.04 11.24
C GLY A 186 2.18 -3.54 10.42
N HIS A 187 3.40 -3.08 10.70
CA HIS A 187 4.59 -3.56 10.02
C HIS A 187 4.89 -5.02 10.34
N GLN A 188 4.73 -5.44 11.60
CA GLN A 188 4.96 -6.84 12.02
C GLN A 188 4.02 -7.81 11.32
N ILE A 189 2.71 -7.52 11.29
CA ILE A 189 1.77 -8.42 10.63
C ILE A 189 1.99 -8.48 9.11
N THR A 190 2.46 -7.38 8.50
CA THR A 190 2.84 -7.35 7.08
C THR A 190 4.05 -8.25 6.80
N ILE A 191 5.05 -8.27 7.69
CA ILE A 191 6.23 -9.15 7.54
C ILE A 191 5.78 -10.62 7.60
N LEU A 192 4.91 -10.96 8.55
CA LEU A 192 4.36 -12.31 8.64
C LEU A 192 3.56 -12.69 7.38
N LEU A 193 2.74 -11.77 6.87
CA LEU A 193 2.01 -11.98 5.62
C LEU A 193 2.95 -12.26 4.43
N ILE A 194 4.04 -11.49 4.28
CA ILE A 194 5.05 -11.73 3.24
C ILE A 194 5.64 -13.13 3.38
N GLY A 195 5.97 -13.55 4.61
CA GLY A 195 6.43 -14.91 4.89
C GLY A 195 5.42 -15.98 4.46
N CYS A 196 4.14 -15.81 4.82
CA CYS A 196 3.07 -16.73 4.40
C CYS A 196 2.96 -16.82 2.87
N LEU A 197 2.96 -15.67 2.17
CA LEU A 197 2.86 -15.63 0.71
C LEU A 197 4.03 -16.36 0.03
N LEU A 198 5.24 -16.23 0.56
CA LEU A 198 6.42 -16.94 0.05
C LEU A 198 6.41 -18.45 0.32
N LEU A 199 5.63 -18.91 1.30
CA LEU A 199 5.46 -20.33 1.62
C LEU A 199 4.34 -21.02 0.84
N ILE A 200 3.47 -20.27 0.13
CA ILE A 200 2.39 -20.84 -0.68
C ILE A 200 2.89 -21.92 -1.66
N PRO A 201 3.99 -21.73 -2.42
CA PRO A 201 4.48 -22.76 -3.34
C PRO A 201 4.83 -24.08 -2.64
N SER A 202 5.27 -24.03 -1.38
CA SER A 202 5.59 -25.24 -0.59
C SER A 202 4.36 -26.06 -0.23
N MET A 203 3.16 -25.46 -0.23
CA MET A 203 1.91 -26.19 0.00
C MET A 203 1.56 -27.11 -1.18
N ILE A 204 2.02 -26.76 -2.37
CA ILE A 204 1.80 -27.52 -3.61
C ILE A 204 2.98 -28.49 -3.84
N PHE A 205 4.19 -28.02 -3.60
CA PHE A 205 5.43 -28.75 -3.87
C PHE A 205 6.29 -28.86 -2.60
N SER A 206 6.14 -29.97 -1.88
CA SER A 206 6.79 -30.18 -0.57
C SER A 206 8.32 -30.16 -0.64
N ASN A 207 8.92 -30.55 -1.77
CA ASN A 207 10.36 -30.49 -2.01
C ASN A 207 10.94 -29.06 -2.03
N LEU A 208 10.09 -28.04 -2.19
CA LEU A 208 10.51 -26.64 -2.16
C LEU A 208 10.58 -26.06 -0.73
N LEU A 209 10.12 -26.80 0.29
CA LEU A 209 9.95 -26.26 1.64
C LEU A 209 11.24 -25.68 2.23
N VAL A 210 12.36 -26.41 2.15
CA VAL A 210 13.64 -25.96 2.72
C VAL A 210 14.14 -24.69 2.02
N TYR A 211 14.10 -24.65 0.69
CA TYR A 211 14.49 -23.48 -0.10
C TYR A 211 13.62 -22.26 0.23
N ASN A 212 12.30 -22.46 0.31
CA ASN A 212 11.36 -21.38 0.63
C ASN A 212 11.55 -20.87 2.07
N LEU A 213 11.87 -21.73 3.04
CA LEU A 213 12.19 -21.28 4.40
C LEU A 213 13.43 -20.38 4.46
N ILE A 214 14.48 -20.72 3.69
CA ILE A 214 15.69 -19.86 3.59
C ILE A 214 15.32 -18.50 2.97
N ILE A 215 14.55 -18.51 1.86
CA ILE A 215 14.09 -17.29 1.19
C ILE A 215 13.23 -16.44 2.15
N VAL A 216 12.30 -17.07 2.86
CA VAL A 216 11.46 -16.40 3.87
C VAL A 216 12.33 -15.73 4.92
N GLY A 217 13.30 -16.44 5.51
CA GLY A 217 14.21 -15.87 6.51
C GLY A 217 14.97 -14.64 5.98
N LEU A 218 15.55 -14.73 4.78
CA LEU A 218 16.30 -13.63 4.17
C LEU A 218 15.41 -12.42 3.86
N VAL A 219 14.23 -12.65 3.25
CA VAL A 219 13.32 -11.58 2.86
C VAL A 219 12.67 -10.93 4.07
N THR A 220 12.16 -11.72 5.01
CA THR A 220 11.51 -11.19 6.23
C THR A 220 12.51 -10.48 7.14
N GLY A 221 13.73 -10.98 7.27
CA GLY A 221 14.81 -10.31 8.01
C GLY A 221 15.19 -8.95 7.40
N ARG A 222 15.35 -8.89 6.07
CA ARG A 222 15.58 -7.63 5.35
C ARG A 222 14.43 -6.66 5.53
N GLU A 223 13.19 -7.14 5.41
CA GLU A 223 11.98 -6.32 5.59
C GLU A 223 11.85 -5.80 7.01
N TYR A 224 12.13 -6.62 8.02
CA TYR A 224 12.15 -6.23 9.43
C TYR A 224 13.11 -5.06 9.64
N TRP A 225 14.36 -5.19 9.18
CA TRP A 225 15.36 -4.13 9.31
C TRP A 225 14.95 -2.83 8.61
N ARG A 226 14.42 -2.93 7.39
CA ARG A 226 13.94 -1.79 6.62
C ARG A 226 12.79 -1.07 7.31
N ARG A 227 11.84 -1.83 7.89
CA ARG A 227 10.68 -1.31 8.62
C ARG A 227 11.06 -0.71 9.96
N TRP A 228 12.03 -1.31 10.66
CA TRP A 228 12.55 -0.78 11.92
C TRP A 228 13.06 0.65 11.74
N LYS A 229 13.95 0.88 10.75
CA LYS A 229 14.48 2.22 10.43
C LYS A 229 13.42 3.26 10.08
N ALA A 230 12.26 2.84 9.58
CA ALA A 230 11.18 3.76 9.22
C ALA A 230 10.37 4.23 10.44
N ILE A 231 10.47 3.54 11.59
CA ILE A 231 9.63 3.77 12.77
C ILE A 231 10.46 4.23 14.00
N SER A 232 11.69 3.72 14.13
CA SER A 232 12.64 4.07 15.20
C SER A 232 13.17 5.48 15.05
#